data_AF-A0A2D4PWY3-F1
#
_entry.id   AF-A0A2D4PWY3-F1
#
_cell.length_a   1.000
_cell.length_b   1.000
_cell.length_c   1.000
_cell.angle_alpha   90.00
_cell.angle_beta   90.00
_cell.angle_gamma   90.00
#
_symmetry.space_group_name_H-M   'P 1'
#
loop_
_entity.id
_entity.type
_entity.pdbx_description
1 polymer ?
#
loop_
_entity_poly.entity_id
_entity_poly.type
_entity_poly.pdbx_seq_one_letter_code
_entity_poly.pdbx_strand_id
1 'polypeptide(L)'
;MIAWSRNIGCSITLIEWEKIWTRNNKITKSAAYKENAYKMFYRWHFSLSRLAKMSPNMNPNCWKCKKNQGTFYHMWWSCKEAQSYWRRIKKWLEEITAEQIEMKPEFFLLGISYRQFPKK
;
A
#
# COMPACT_ATOMS: atom_id res chain seq x y z
N MET A 1 7.93 3.58 7.95
CA MET A 1 7.76 5.04 7.90
C MET A 1 8.62 5.71 6.83
N ILE A 2 9.94 5.85 7.00
CA ILE A 2 10.82 6.66 6.10
C ILE A 2 10.72 6.24 4.64
N ALA A 3 10.83 4.94 4.35
CA ALA A 3 10.73 4.44 2.97
C ALA A 3 9.34 4.66 2.33
N TRP A 4 8.29 4.66 3.15
CA TRP A 4 6.93 5.02 2.72
C TRP A 4 6.82 6.50 2.38
N SER A 5 7.30 7.35 3.28
CA SER A 5 7.35 8.80 3.08
C SER A 5 8.07 9.17 1.77
N ARG A 6 9.24 8.57 1.50
CA ARG A 6 9.97 8.76 0.23
C ARG A 6 9.20 8.34 -1.02
N ASN A 7 8.39 7.30 -0.95
CA ASN A 7 7.65 6.82 -2.14
C ASN A 7 6.32 7.55 -2.36
N ILE A 8 5.68 7.98 -1.29
CA ILE A 8 4.44 8.75 -1.33
C ILE A 8 4.75 10.21 -1.69
N GLY A 9 5.93 10.73 -1.33
CA GLY A 9 6.30 12.13 -1.54
C GLY A 9 5.79 13.07 -0.45
N CYS A 10 5.22 12.53 0.64
CA CYS A 10 4.72 13.29 1.78
C CYS A 10 5.46 12.86 3.05
N SER A 11 5.72 13.79 3.97
CA SER A 11 6.23 13.46 5.30
C SER A 11 5.18 12.68 6.08
N ILE A 12 5.57 11.52 6.62
CA ILE A 12 4.75 10.77 7.58
C ILE A 12 5.43 10.89 8.94
N THR A 13 4.79 11.56 9.88
CA THR A 13 5.32 11.75 11.23
C THR A 13 5.25 10.46 12.05
N LEU A 14 6.03 10.38 13.13
CA LEU A 14 5.96 9.26 14.06
C LEU A 14 4.58 9.12 14.71
N ILE A 15 3.94 10.25 15.03
CA ILE A 15 2.61 10.28 15.63
C ILE A 15 1.56 9.72 14.66
N GLU A 16 1.59 10.12 13.39
CA GLU A 16 0.70 9.55 12.37
C GLU A 16 0.96 8.06 12.18
N TRP A 17 2.23 7.66 12.13
CA TRP A 17 2.64 6.27 12.00
C TRP A 17 2.08 5.39 13.12
N GLU A 18 2.19 5.85 14.38
CA GLU A 18 1.65 5.15 15.54
C GLU A 18 0.11 5.10 15.56
N LYS A 19 -0.56 6.18 15.14
CA LYS A 19 -2.02 6.21 15.00
C LYS A 19 -2.51 5.16 14.01
N ILE A 20 -1.86 5.04 12.85
CA ILE A 20 -2.20 4.04 11.82
C ILE A 20 -2.00 2.62 12.37
N TRP A 21 -0.87 2.38 13.04
CA TRP A 21 -0.57 1.09 13.67
C TRP A 21 -1.67 0.68 14.67
N THR A 22 -1.98 1.57 15.61
CA THR A 22 -2.98 1.35 16.64
C THR A 22 -4.37 1.09 16.05
N ARG A 23 -4.75 1.85 15.00
CA ARG A 23 -6.01 1.66 14.28
C ARG A 23 -6.06 0.28 13.61
N ASN A 24 -5.04 -0.10 12.87
CA ASN A 24 -5.00 -1.37 12.13
C ASN A 24 -5.05 -2.58 13.07
N ASN A 25 -4.47 -2.49 14.26
CA ASN A 25 -4.55 -3.58 15.24
C ASN A 25 -5.96 -3.71 15.88
N LYS A 26 -6.75 -2.63 15.90
CA LYS A 26 -8.09 -2.58 16.50
C LYS A 26 -9.23 -2.84 15.49
N ILE A 27 -9.00 -2.64 14.19
CA ILE A 27 -10.07 -2.68 13.18
C ILE A 27 -10.73 -4.06 13.00
N THR A 28 -9.99 -5.14 13.25
CA THR A 28 -10.46 -6.51 13.03
C THR A 28 -9.86 -7.44 14.09
N LYS A 29 -10.60 -8.48 14.48
CA LYS A 29 -10.09 -9.55 15.34
C LYS A 29 -9.39 -10.67 14.56
N SER A 30 -9.56 -10.73 13.23
CA SER A 30 -9.00 -11.79 12.41
C SER A 30 -7.48 -11.65 12.29
N ALA A 31 -6.77 -12.72 12.67
CA ALA A 31 -5.31 -12.77 12.58
C ALA A 31 -4.80 -12.58 11.15
N ALA A 32 -5.44 -13.20 10.17
CA ALA A 32 -5.03 -13.11 8.76
C ALA A 32 -5.09 -11.67 8.22
N TYR A 33 -6.14 -10.91 8.58
CA TYR A 33 -6.24 -9.52 8.16
C TYR A 33 -5.19 -8.63 8.86
N LYS A 34 -4.93 -8.87 10.16
CA LYS A 34 -3.87 -8.16 10.89
C LYS A 34 -2.50 -8.44 10.29
N GLU A 35 -2.21 -9.70 9.96
CA GLU A 35 -0.95 -10.10 9.32
C GLU A 35 -0.77 -9.40 7.96
N ASN A 36 -1.81 -9.34 7.14
CA ASN A 36 -1.76 -8.63 5.86
C ASN A 36 -1.46 -7.13 6.04
N ALA A 37 -2.10 -6.49 7.02
CA ALA A 37 -1.83 -5.09 7.35
C ALA A 37 -0.37 -4.90 7.80
N TYR A 38 0.16 -5.79 8.66
CA TYR A 38 1.56 -5.76 9.11
C TYR A 38 2.54 -5.95 7.95
N LYS A 39 2.28 -6.92 7.06
CA LYS A 39 3.10 -7.17 5.88
C LYS A 39 3.19 -5.96 4.97
N MET A 40 2.09 -5.23 4.77
CA MET A 40 2.08 -4.00 3.99
C MET A 40 2.82 -2.87 4.72
N PHE A 41 2.48 -2.65 6.00
CA PHE A 41 3.00 -1.56 6.82
C PHE A 41 4.53 -1.60 6.93
N TYR A 42 5.10 -2.78 7.19
CA TYR A 42 6.55 -3.00 7.30
C TYR A 42 7.23 -3.36 5.98
N ARG A 43 6.49 -3.47 4.87
CA ARG A 43 7.02 -3.91 3.57
C ARG A 43 7.73 -5.27 3.68
N TRP A 44 7.07 -6.21 4.33
CA TRP A 44 7.62 -7.52 4.70
C TRP A 44 8.09 -8.32 3.47
N HIS A 45 7.34 -8.26 2.37
CA HIS A 45 7.69 -8.99 1.16
C HIS A 45 8.94 -8.40 0.49
N PHE A 46 9.92 -9.25 0.21
CA PHE A 46 11.04 -8.87 -0.62
C PHE A 46 10.57 -8.50 -2.04
N SER A 47 11.08 -7.38 -2.54
CA SER A 47 10.85 -6.98 -3.92
C SER A 47 11.68 -7.86 -4.87
N LEU A 48 11.19 -8.10 -6.09
CA LEU A 48 11.94 -8.89 -7.08
C LEU A 48 13.31 -8.29 -7.38
N SER A 49 13.41 -6.96 -7.36
CA SER A 49 14.69 -6.26 -7.50
C SER A 49 15.69 -6.56 -6.36
N ARG A 50 15.21 -6.89 -5.16
CA ARG A 50 16.05 -7.26 -4.03
C ARG A 50 16.40 -8.75 -4.08
N LEU A 51 15.46 -9.61 -4.46
CA LEU A 51 15.70 -11.03 -4.63
C LEU A 51 16.70 -11.32 -5.76
N ALA A 52 16.60 -10.60 -6.88
CA ALA A 52 17.55 -10.73 -7.99
C ALA A 52 19.00 -10.35 -7.63
N LYS A 53 19.22 -9.58 -6.55
CA LYS A 53 20.57 -9.32 -6.03
C LYS A 53 21.13 -10.49 -5.21
N MET A 54 20.25 -11.32 -4.67
CA MET A 54 20.61 -12.49 -3.87
C MET A 54 20.72 -13.75 -4.73
N SER A 55 20.05 -13.79 -5.88
CA SER A 55 20.04 -14.93 -6.80
C SER A 55 20.37 -14.47 -8.24
N PRO A 56 21.52 -14.86 -8.80
CA PRO A 56 22.01 -14.37 -10.10
C PRO A 56 21.10 -14.62 -11.29
N ASN A 57 20.32 -15.71 -11.27
CA ASN A 57 19.49 -16.13 -12.40
C ASN A 57 18.05 -15.60 -12.33
N MET A 58 17.73 -14.76 -11.33
CA MET A 58 16.39 -14.26 -11.12
C MET A 58 16.15 -12.95 -11.87
N ASN A 59 15.04 -12.87 -12.60
CA ASN A 59 14.67 -11.64 -13.30
C ASN A 59 14.21 -10.55 -12.30
N PRO A 60 14.84 -9.35 -12.31
CA PRO A 60 14.48 -8.27 -11.39
C PRO A 60 13.17 -7.55 -11.74
N ASN A 61 12.57 -7.84 -12.89
CA ASN A 61 11.38 -7.15 -13.39
C ASN A 61 10.11 -7.59 -12.65
N CYS A 62 9.14 -6.69 -12.60
CA CYS A 62 7.85 -6.93 -11.97
C CYS A 62 7.12 -8.11 -12.62
N TRP A 63 6.77 -9.13 -11.85
CA TRP A 63 6.01 -10.28 -12.33
C TRP A 63 4.63 -9.95 -12.89
N LYS A 64 4.05 -8.79 -12.53
CA LYS A 64 2.74 -8.33 -13.04
C LYS A 64 2.86 -7.74 -14.44
N CYS A 65 3.67 -6.70 -14.62
CA CYS A 65 3.78 -6.01 -15.92
C CYS A 65 4.88 -6.57 -16.83
N LYS A 66 5.83 -7.34 -16.28
CA LYS A 66 7.02 -7.91 -16.93
C LYS A 66 7.96 -6.90 -17.61
N LYS A 67 7.74 -5.59 -17.40
CA LYS A 67 8.45 -4.49 -18.08
C LYS A 67 9.40 -3.74 -17.16
N ASN A 68 8.88 -3.17 -16.06
CA ASN A 68 9.66 -2.33 -15.17
C ASN A 68 10.27 -3.14 -14.03
N GLN A 69 11.32 -2.60 -13.41
CA GLN A 69 11.95 -3.20 -12.24
C GLN A 69 10.92 -3.42 -11.10
N GLY A 70 10.88 -4.63 -10.55
CA GLY A 70 9.96 -5.04 -9.51
C GLY A 70 10.38 -4.53 -8.14
N THR A 71 10.35 -3.20 -7.93
CA THR A 71 10.47 -2.59 -6.60
C THR A 71 9.18 -2.79 -5.80
N PHE A 72 9.25 -2.71 -4.47
CA PHE A 72 8.06 -2.88 -3.62
C PHE A 72 6.95 -1.89 -4.00
N TYR A 73 7.28 -0.60 -4.12
CA TYR A 73 6.30 0.42 -4.47
C TYR A 73 5.74 0.24 -5.88
N HIS A 74 6.55 -0.18 -6.85
CA HIS A 74 6.04 -0.49 -8.17
C HIS A 74 5.05 -1.65 -8.14
N MET A 75 5.42 -2.76 -7.50
CA MET A 75 4.59 -3.96 -7.46
C MET A 75 3.22 -3.74 -6.81
N TRP A 76 3.14 -2.86 -5.81
CA TRP A 76 1.90 -2.61 -5.05
C TRP A 76 1.15 -1.35 -5.47
N TRP A 77 1.80 -0.38 -6.09
CA TRP A 77 1.16 0.88 -6.48
C TRP A 77 1.45 1.26 -7.93
N SER A 78 2.68 1.63 -8.31
CA SER A 78 2.91 2.29 -9.60
C SER A 78 2.83 1.38 -10.83
N CYS A 79 2.74 0.06 -10.65
CA CYS A 79 2.50 -0.88 -11.74
C CYS A 79 1.11 -0.70 -12.33
N LYS A 80 1.02 -0.71 -13.68
CA LYS A 80 -0.25 -0.58 -14.41
C LYS A 80 -1.31 -1.60 -13.98
N GLU A 81 -0.90 -2.83 -13.69
CA GLU A 81 -1.80 -3.90 -13.23
C GLU A 81 -2.30 -3.63 -11.80
N ALA A 82 -1.41 -3.12 -10.93
CA ALA A 82 -1.79 -2.72 -9.58
C ALA A 82 -2.73 -1.50 -9.60
N GLN A 83 -2.45 -0.50 -10.45
CA GLN A 83 -3.33 0.65 -10.67
C GLN A 83 -4.71 0.24 -11.20
N SER A 84 -4.78 -0.75 -12.10
CA SER A 84 -6.05 -1.30 -12.57
C SER A 84 -6.88 -1.88 -11.42
N TYR A 85 -6.24 -2.69 -10.57
CA TYR A 85 -6.86 -3.23 -9.36
C TYR A 85 -7.36 -2.13 -8.42
N TRP A 86 -6.51 -1.16 -8.08
CA TRP A 86 -6.89 -0.09 -7.15
C TRP A 86 -8.00 0.82 -7.70
N ARG A 87 -8.07 1.04 -9.02
CA ARG A 87 -9.19 1.78 -9.63
C ARG A 87 -10.52 1.06 -9.48
N ARG A 88 -10.52 -0.28 -9.51
CA ARG A 88 -11.73 -1.08 -9.23
C ARG A 88 -12.15 -0.95 -7.77
N ILE A 89 -11.19 -1.06 -6.84
CA ILE A 89 -11.46 -0.86 -5.41
C ILE A 89 -11.96 0.54 -5.13
N LYS A 90 -11.37 1.57 -5.74
CA LYS A 90 -11.85 2.95 -5.68
C LYS A 90 -13.32 3.03 -6.07
N LYS A 91 -13.68 2.54 -7.26
CA LYS A 91 -15.06 2.56 -7.74
C LYS A 91 -16.04 1.93 -6.74
N TRP A 92 -15.69 0.76 -6.19
CA TRP A 92 -16.52 0.11 -5.17
C TRP A 92 -16.65 0.92 -3.89
N LEU A 93 -15.56 1.53 -3.42
CA LEU A 93 -15.61 2.38 -2.23
C LEU A 93 -16.52 3.59 -2.48
N GLU A 94 -16.39 4.26 -3.63
CA GLU A 94 -17.24 5.40 -3.99
C GLU A 94 -18.72 5.03 -4.11
N GLU A 95 -19.02 3.84 -4.63
CA GLU A 95 -20.39 3.29 -4.69
C GLU A 95 -20.98 3.03 -3.29
N ILE A 96 -20.18 2.49 -2.36
CA ILE A 96 -20.62 2.16 -0.99
C ILE A 96 -20.74 3.41 -0.13
N THR A 97 -19.81 4.35 -0.24
CA THR A 97 -19.77 5.56 0.61
C THR A 97 -20.56 6.72 0.02
N ALA A 98 -20.90 6.66 -1.27
CA ALA A 98 -21.44 7.79 -2.04
C ALA A 98 -20.53 9.04 -2.00
N GLU A 99 -19.22 8.84 -1.85
CA GLU A 99 -18.24 9.92 -1.76
C GLU A 99 -17.16 9.76 -2.83
N GLN A 100 -16.68 10.89 -3.37
CA GLN A 100 -15.55 10.93 -4.30
C GLN A 100 -14.22 10.72 -3.57
N ILE A 101 -13.51 9.66 -3.94
CA ILE A 101 -12.25 9.26 -3.31
C ILE A 101 -11.09 9.64 -4.21
N GLU A 102 -10.03 10.20 -3.66
CA GLU A 102 -8.84 10.53 -4.44
C GLU A 102 -7.91 9.31 -4.56
N MET A 103 -7.28 9.12 -5.72
CA MET A 103 -6.37 8.00 -5.98
C MET A 103 -4.99 8.23 -5.34
N LYS A 104 -4.94 8.15 -4.01
CA LYS A 104 -3.74 8.43 -3.21
C LYS A 104 -3.08 7.18 -2.62
N PRO A 105 -1.78 6.92 -2.85
CA PRO A 105 -1.10 5.72 -2.36
C PRO A 105 -1.18 5.57 -0.84
N GLU A 106 -1.06 6.66 -0.10
CA GLU A 106 -1.12 6.67 1.36
C GLU A 106 -2.48 6.20 1.89
N PHE A 107 -3.56 6.51 1.18
CA PHE A 107 -4.91 6.06 1.53
C PHE A 107 -5.09 4.58 1.23
N PHE A 108 -4.80 4.15 0.01
CA PHE A 108 -5.06 2.77 -0.42
C PHE A 108 -4.09 1.74 0.17
N LEU A 109 -2.82 2.11 0.39
CA LEU A 109 -1.80 1.18 0.89
C LEU A 109 -1.68 1.18 2.41
N LEU A 110 -1.88 2.35 3.04
CA LEU A 110 -1.63 2.55 4.47
C LEU A 110 -2.88 2.96 5.26
N GLY A 111 -4.00 3.26 4.60
CA GLY A 111 -5.22 3.73 5.26
C GLY A 111 -5.12 5.16 5.82
N ILE A 112 -4.16 5.96 5.32
CA ILE A 112 -3.96 7.35 5.74
C ILE A 112 -4.96 8.22 4.99
N SER A 113 -5.85 8.85 5.75
CA SER A 113 -6.77 9.88 5.22
C SER A 113 -6.54 11.17 5.97
N TYR A 114 -6.33 12.25 5.22
CA TYR A 114 -6.31 13.61 5.74
C TYR A 114 -7.71 14.26 5.72
N ARG A 115 -8.67 13.63 5.05
CA ARG A 115 -10.08 14.03 5.10
C ARG A 115 -10.71 13.47 6.37
N GLN A 116 -11.40 14.35 7.10
CA GLN A 116 -12.29 13.95 8.17
C GLN A 116 -13.64 13.60 7.52
N PHE A 117 -13.95 12.31 7.47
CA PHE A 117 -15.31 11.89 7.12
C PHE A 117 -16.23 12.22 8.32
N PRO A 118 -17.44 12.75 8.08
CA PRO A 118 -18.38 12.98 9.17
C PRO A 118 -18.61 11.67 9.92
N LYS A 119 -18.51 11.72 11.25
CA LYS A 119 -18.90 10.57 12.08
C LYS A 119 -20.42 10.43 11.93
N LYS A 120 -20.87 9.32 11.35
CA LYS A 120 -22.27 8.89 11.47
C LYS A 120 -22.57 8.50 12.91
#